data_AF-A0A4Q3SRS0-F1
#
_entry.id   AF-A0A4Q3SRS0-F1
#
_cell.length_a   1.000
_cell.length_b   1.000
_cell.length_c   1.000
_cell.angle_alpha   90.00
_cell.angle_beta   90.00
_cell.angle_gamma   90.00
#
_symmetry.space_group_name_H-M   'P 1'
#
loop_
_entity.id
_entity.type
_entity.pdbx_description
1 polymer ?
#
loop_
_entity_poly.entity_id
_entity_poly.type
_entity_poly.pdbx_seq_one_letter_code
_entity_poly.pdbx_strand_id
1 'polypeptide(L)'
;MSQPTYSSAVGYIGEQFFTMSFDVALDAANPPPTNAFDMQINGTGTSVTGVTVDGVAKTVTLTFSGPALTAGDIIEFSYSDPTGGNDVSAIQGTDGADSATFSSSTIVFGGRPAPAAPSAPTLSSDSDSGAQGDSLTNDSTPTVTGTAAANATV
;
A
#
# COMPACT_ATOMS: atom_id res chain seq x y z
N MET A 1 -15.81 -2.30 -21.05
CA MET A 1 -15.00 -1.78 -19.94
C MET A 1 -14.22 -2.94 -19.35
N SER A 2 -13.14 -2.70 -18.61
CA SER A 2 -12.22 -3.75 -18.15
C SER A 2 -12.52 -4.13 -16.69
N GLN A 3 -12.95 -5.39 -16.50
CA GLN A 3 -13.03 -6.03 -15.18
C GLN A 3 -11.67 -5.94 -14.47
N PRO A 4 -11.63 -5.62 -13.16
CA PRO A 4 -10.39 -5.66 -12.40
C PRO A 4 -9.77 -7.05 -12.42
N THR A 5 -8.47 -7.11 -12.71
CA THR A 5 -7.68 -8.34 -12.71
C THR A 5 -6.58 -8.25 -11.67
N TYR A 6 -6.50 -9.25 -10.81
CA TYR A 6 -5.41 -9.40 -9.85
C TYR A 6 -4.05 -9.40 -10.57
N SER A 7 -3.12 -8.59 -10.09
CA SER A 7 -1.79 -8.43 -10.68
C SER A 7 -0.68 -8.98 -9.77
N SER A 8 -0.69 -8.64 -8.48
CA SER A 8 0.34 -9.04 -7.53
C SER A 8 -0.11 -8.87 -6.09
N ALA A 9 0.64 -9.44 -5.15
CA ALA A 9 0.45 -9.20 -3.72
C ALA A 9 1.80 -9.00 -3.03
N VAL A 10 1.78 -8.28 -1.90
CA VAL A 10 2.94 -8.07 -1.05
C VAL A 10 2.51 -8.04 0.42
N GLY A 11 3.27 -8.72 1.27
CA GLY A 11 3.21 -8.60 2.72
C GLY A 11 4.59 -8.25 3.25
N TYR A 12 4.64 -7.57 4.40
CA TYR A 12 5.90 -7.15 5.01
C TYR A 12 6.04 -7.67 6.44
N ILE A 13 7.29 -7.90 6.84
CA ILE A 13 7.63 -8.36 8.19
C ILE A 13 7.09 -7.37 9.22
N GLY A 14 6.45 -7.90 10.27
CA GLY A 14 5.89 -7.12 11.37
C GLY A 14 4.45 -6.62 11.14
N GLU A 15 3.87 -6.85 9.96
CA GLU A 15 2.49 -6.48 9.65
C GLU A 15 1.51 -7.63 9.91
N GLN A 16 0.25 -7.31 10.22
CA GLN A 16 -0.87 -8.28 10.31
C GLN A 16 -1.85 -8.07 9.13
N PHE A 17 -1.31 -7.61 8.02
CA PHE A 17 -2.03 -7.40 6.78
C PHE A 17 -1.11 -7.65 5.59
N PHE A 18 -1.69 -7.83 4.41
CA PHE A 18 -0.98 -7.81 3.15
C PHE A 18 -1.83 -7.08 2.10
N THR A 19 -1.20 -6.62 1.03
CA THR A 19 -1.85 -5.79 0.01
C THR A 19 -1.81 -6.49 -1.34
N MET A 20 -2.96 -6.63 -1.99
CA MET A 20 -3.14 -7.07 -3.37
C MET A 20 -3.26 -5.87 -4.29
N SER A 21 -2.68 -5.95 -5.50
CA SER A 21 -2.74 -4.92 -6.53
C SER A 21 -3.53 -5.40 -7.74
N PHE A 22 -4.25 -4.48 -8.37
CA PHE A 22 -5.08 -4.70 -9.54
C PHE A 22 -4.66 -3.78 -10.70
N ASP A 23 -5.05 -4.15 -11.91
CA ASP A 23 -4.70 -3.45 -13.14
C ASP A 23 -5.50 -2.14 -13.39
N VAL A 24 -6.70 -2.04 -12.80
CA VAL A 24 -7.62 -0.90 -12.96
C VAL A 24 -7.94 -0.22 -11.62
N ALA A 25 -8.48 1.00 -11.69
CA ALA A 25 -8.99 1.69 -10.50
C ALA A 25 -10.21 0.97 -9.93
N LEU A 26 -10.28 0.89 -8.59
CA LEU A 26 -11.32 0.15 -7.88
C LEU A 26 -12.36 1.10 -7.26
N ASP A 27 -13.56 0.57 -6.99
CA ASP A 27 -14.55 1.25 -6.18
C ASP A 27 -14.30 1.03 -4.68
N ALA A 28 -13.89 2.08 -3.98
CA ALA A 28 -13.65 2.04 -2.54
C ALA A 28 -14.93 2.24 -1.71
N ALA A 29 -16.03 2.70 -2.31
CA ALA A 29 -17.30 2.90 -1.59
C ALA A 29 -18.04 1.58 -1.33
N ASN A 30 -17.73 0.55 -2.12
CA ASN A 30 -18.39 -0.74 -2.13
C ASN A 30 -17.39 -1.90 -1.94
N PRO A 31 -16.68 -1.97 -0.79
CA PRO A 31 -15.70 -3.00 -0.56
C PRO A 31 -16.35 -4.38 -0.40
N PRO A 32 -15.67 -5.47 -0.82
CA PRO A 32 -16.17 -6.82 -0.61
C PRO A 32 -16.16 -7.21 0.87
N PRO A 33 -17.04 -8.14 1.29
CA PRO A 33 -17.08 -8.61 2.67
C PRO A 33 -15.89 -9.51 2.97
N THR A 34 -15.52 -9.62 4.25
CA THR A 34 -14.35 -10.44 4.67
C THR A 34 -14.52 -11.92 4.35
N ASN A 35 -15.75 -12.44 4.34
CA ASN A 35 -16.03 -13.84 4.00
C ASN A 35 -15.99 -14.15 2.49
N ALA A 36 -15.74 -13.16 1.64
CA ALA A 36 -15.37 -13.39 0.24
C ALA A 36 -13.92 -13.87 0.10
N PHE A 37 -13.15 -13.87 1.21
CA PHE A 37 -11.74 -14.23 1.22
C PHE A 37 -11.49 -15.43 2.13
N ASP A 38 -10.72 -16.37 1.60
CA ASP A 38 -10.06 -17.42 2.39
C ASP A 38 -8.56 -17.18 2.33
N MET A 39 -7.86 -17.46 3.44
CA MET A 39 -6.42 -17.39 3.45
C MET A 39 -5.79 -18.39 4.44
N GLN A 40 -4.54 -18.69 4.17
CA GLN A 40 -3.67 -19.48 5.03
C GLN A 40 -2.28 -18.85 5.07
N ILE A 41 -1.61 -19.00 6.20
CA ILE A 41 -0.21 -18.61 6.38
C ILE A 41 0.54 -19.88 6.74
N ASN A 42 1.52 -20.24 5.92
CA ASN A 42 2.32 -21.47 6.07
C ASN A 42 1.43 -22.73 6.17
N GLY A 43 0.36 -22.79 5.38
CA GLY A 43 -0.63 -23.88 5.41
C GLY A 43 -1.59 -23.87 6.62
N THR A 44 -1.51 -22.89 7.51
CA THR A 44 -2.44 -22.74 8.64
C THR A 44 -3.56 -21.77 8.27
N GLY A 45 -4.81 -22.24 8.30
CA GLY A 45 -5.98 -21.42 8.02
C GLY A 45 -6.04 -20.19 8.94
N THR A 46 -6.23 -19.02 8.34
CA THR A 46 -6.18 -17.71 9.01
C THR A 46 -7.41 -16.91 8.59
N SER A 47 -8.11 -16.29 9.55
CA SER A 47 -9.31 -15.52 9.23
C SER A 47 -8.99 -14.09 8.80
N VAL A 48 -9.63 -13.62 7.72
CA VAL A 48 -9.64 -12.21 7.33
C VAL A 48 -10.56 -11.43 8.28
N THR A 49 -10.03 -10.38 8.89
CA THR A 49 -10.73 -9.54 9.87
C THR A 49 -11.06 -8.15 9.33
N GLY A 50 -10.45 -7.74 8.22
CA GLY A 50 -10.72 -6.45 7.59
C GLY A 50 -10.34 -6.42 6.13
N VAL A 51 -11.10 -5.64 5.35
CA VAL A 51 -10.83 -5.35 3.94
C VAL A 51 -10.80 -3.83 3.79
N THR A 52 -9.73 -3.31 3.22
CA THR A 52 -9.64 -1.88 2.83
C THR A 52 -9.35 -1.79 1.35
N VAL A 53 -10.16 -1.03 0.61
CA VAL A 53 -9.97 -0.79 -0.82
C VAL A 53 -9.45 0.63 -1.01
N ASP A 54 -8.33 0.76 -1.72
CA ASP A 54 -7.85 2.05 -2.23
C ASP A 54 -8.03 2.06 -3.75
N GLY A 55 -9.05 2.79 -4.19
CA GLY A 55 -9.44 2.87 -5.59
C GLY A 55 -8.39 3.52 -6.48
N VAL A 56 -7.66 4.50 -5.95
CA VAL A 56 -6.65 5.26 -6.72
C VAL A 56 -5.34 4.48 -6.79
N ALA A 57 -4.92 3.88 -5.68
CA ALA A 57 -3.74 3.02 -5.64
C ALA A 57 -3.98 1.66 -6.32
N LYS A 58 -5.24 1.31 -6.63
CA LYS A 58 -5.66 0.03 -7.23
C LYS A 58 -5.36 -1.16 -6.34
N THR A 59 -5.57 -1.00 -5.03
CA THR A 59 -5.18 -2.02 -4.07
C THR A 59 -6.31 -2.44 -3.15
N VAL A 60 -6.28 -3.71 -2.75
CA VAL A 60 -7.09 -4.26 -1.67
C VAL A 60 -6.15 -4.75 -0.57
N THR A 61 -6.29 -4.22 0.63
CA THR A 61 -5.53 -4.64 1.81
C THR A 61 -6.39 -5.55 2.68
N LEU A 62 -5.90 -6.77 2.94
CA LEU A 62 -6.54 -7.72 3.84
C LEU A 62 -5.82 -7.71 5.18
N THR A 63 -6.55 -7.38 6.24
CA THR A 63 -6.10 -7.56 7.63
C THR A 63 -6.59 -8.91 8.12
N PHE A 64 -5.77 -9.62 8.89
CA PHE A 64 -6.07 -10.96 9.35
C PHE A 64 -5.83 -11.15 10.84
N SER A 65 -6.41 -12.21 11.41
CA SER A 65 -6.18 -12.61 12.79
C SER A 65 -4.95 -13.51 12.91
N GLY A 66 -3.93 -13.11 13.65
CA GLY A 66 -2.76 -13.97 13.85
C GLY A 66 -1.54 -13.21 14.35
N PRO A 67 -0.39 -13.89 14.50
CA PRO A 67 0.87 -13.18 14.72
C PRO A 67 1.21 -12.31 13.50
N ALA A 68 2.05 -11.31 13.73
CA ALA A 68 2.63 -10.52 12.65
C ALA A 68 3.48 -11.39 11.72
N LEU A 69 3.50 -11.03 10.43
CA LEU A 69 4.27 -11.73 9.40
C LEU A 69 5.76 -11.73 9.71
N THR A 70 6.42 -12.81 9.33
CA THR A 70 7.86 -13.04 9.45
C THR A 70 8.49 -13.35 8.10
N ALA A 71 9.81 -13.24 8.01
CA ALA A 71 10.53 -13.51 6.77
C ALA A 71 10.36 -14.99 6.38
N GLY A 72 9.95 -15.24 5.13
CA GLY A 72 9.71 -16.57 4.59
C GLY A 72 8.29 -17.07 4.77
N ASP A 73 7.41 -16.33 5.46
CA ASP A 73 5.99 -16.70 5.52
C ASP A 73 5.40 -16.74 4.10
N ILE A 74 4.69 -17.83 3.81
CA ILE A 74 3.94 -18.01 2.57
C ILE A 74 2.48 -17.71 2.89
N ILE A 75 1.93 -16.73 2.19
CA ILE A 75 0.53 -16.35 2.28
C ILE A 75 -0.15 -16.91 1.05
N GLU A 76 -1.03 -17.89 1.22
CA GLU A 76 -1.95 -18.34 0.16
C GLU A 76 -3.34 -17.78 0.44
N PHE A 77 -3.99 -17.26 -0.59
CA PHE A 77 -5.28 -16.60 -0.47
C PHE A 77 -6.13 -16.80 -1.71
N SER A 78 -7.44 -16.71 -1.52
CA SER A 78 -8.42 -16.68 -2.59
C SER A 78 -9.45 -15.60 -2.36
N TYR A 79 -9.95 -15.06 -3.46
CA TYR A 79 -11.14 -14.22 -3.49
C TYR A 79 -12.23 -14.96 -4.27
N SER A 80 -13.42 -15.09 -3.69
CA SER A 80 -14.61 -15.57 -4.37
C SER A 80 -15.53 -14.40 -4.65
N ASP A 81 -15.86 -14.21 -5.93
CA ASP A 81 -16.92 -13.30 -6.33
C ASP A 81 -18.24 -13.73 -5.64
N PRO A 82 -18.87 -12.87 -4.81
CA PRO A 82 -20.03 -13.26 -4.00
C PRO A 82 -21.24 -13.68 -4.83
N THR A 83 -21.37 -13.13 -6.03
CA THR A 83 -22.42 -13.52 -6.98
C THR A 83 -21.85 -13.77 -8.37
N GLY A 84 -22.70 -14.20 -9.31
CA GLY A 84 -22.28 -14.48 -10.69
C GLY A 84 -22.32 -13.26 -11.61
N GLY A 85 -22.61 -12.07 -11.09
CA GLY A 85 -22.70 -10.85 -11.88
C GLY A 85 -22.51 -9.61 -11.02
N ASN A 86 -22.42 -8.46 -11.67
CA ASN A 86 -22.05 -7.20 -11.03
C ASN A 86 -22.89 -6.85 -9.78
N ASP A 87 -22.24 -6.70 -8.64
CA ASP A 87 -22.89 -6.34 -7.37
C ASP A 87 -22.08 -5.37 -6.48
N VAL A 88 -22.78 -4.77 -5.51
CA VAL A 88 -22.26 -3.70 -4.64
C VAL A 88 -21.38 -4.21 -3.49
N SER A 89 -20.97 -5.48 -3.53
CA SER A 89 -20.19 -6.15 -2.48
C SER A 89 -19.08 -7.05 -3.05
N ALA A 90 -18.56 -6.70 -4.23
CA ALA A 90 -17.42 -7.35 -4.87
C ALA A 90 -16.16 -6.47 -4.90
N ILE A 91 -14.99 -7.06 -5.15
CA ILE A 91 -13.86 -6.29 -5.70
C ILE A 91 -14.31 -5.82 -7.08
N GLN A 92 -14.55 -4.52 -7.24
CA GLN A 92 -15.12 -4.00 -8.48
C GLN A 92 -14.41 -2.74 -8.98
N GLY A 93 -14.50 -2.52 -10.29
CA GLY A 93 -14.07 -1.28 -10.92
C GLY A 93 -15.00 -0.13 -10.58
N THR A 94 -14.58 1.10 -10.85
CA THR A 94 -15.43 2.31 -10.66
C THR A 94 -16.70 2.33 -11.52
N ASP A 95 -16.79 1.42 -12.47
CA ASP A 95 -17.93 1.20 -13.35
C ASP A 95 -18.88 0.08 -12.86
N GLY A 96 -18.57 -0.53 -11.71
CA GLY A 96 -19.31 -1.64 -11.13
C GLY A 96 -19.05 -2.98 -11.81
N ALA A 97 -17.98 -3.13 -12.61
CA ALA A 97 -17.58 -4.44 -13.13
C ALA A 97 -16.77 -5.21 -12.08
N ASP A 98 -17.23 -6.41 -11.73
CA ASP A 98 -16.63 -7.20 -10.65
C ASP A 98 -15.37 -7.91 -11.13
N SER A 99 -14.41 -8.14 -10.23
CA SER A 99 -13.29 -9.05 -10.43
C SER A 99 -13.79 -10.49 -10.42
N ALA A 100 -13.28 -11.33 -11.32
CA ALA A 100 -13.55 -12.76 -11.26
C ALA A 100 -12.98 -13.37 -9.98
N THR A 101 -13.51 -14.53 -9.57
CA THR A 101 -12.91 -15.40 -8.55
C THR A 101 -11.48 -15.78 -8.93
N PHE A 102 -10.55 -15.69 -7.98
CA PHE A 102 -9.15 -16.07 -8.19
C PHE A 102 -8.50 -16.63 -6.92
N SER A 103 -7.32 -17.21 -7.09
CA SER A 103 -6.45 -17.65 -6.00
C SER A 103 -5.00 -17.36 -6.35
N SER A 104 -4.20 -17.00 -5.36
CA SER A 104 -2.78 -16.68 -5.55
C SER A 104 -2.01 -16.91 -4.25
N SER A 105 -0.69 -16.80 -4.33
CA SER A 105 0.18 -16.75 -3.17
C SER A 105 1.24 -15.65 -3.28
N THR A 106 1.82 -15.28 -2.14
CA THR A 106 3.00 -14.42 -2.05
C THR A 106 3.89 -14.86 -0.89
N ILE A 107 5.19 -14.55 -0.98
CA ILE A 107 6.17 -14.81 0.07
C ILE A 107 6.58 -13.48 0.70
N VAL A 108 6.66 -13.45 2.03
CA VAL A 108 7.14 -12.29 2.78
C VAL A 108 8.67 -12.28 2.78
N PHE A 109 9.28 -11.31 2.10
CA PHE A 109 10.74 -11.25 1.99
C PHE A 109 11.41 -10.31 3.00
N GLY A 110 10.79 -9.17 3.30
CA GLY A 110 11.44 -8.08 4.02
C GLY A 110 10.47 -7.15 4.74
N GLY A 111 11.03 -6.19 5.48
CA GLY A 111 10.25 -5.12 6.08
C GLY A 111 9.73 -4.14 5.03
N ARG A 112 8.71 -3.36 5.40
CA ARG A 112 8.19 -2.30 4.54
C ARG A 112 9.30 -1.29 4.23
N PRO A 113 9.48 -0.88 2.96
CA PRO A 113 10.44 0.15 2.61
C PRO A 113 10.22 1.42 3.43
N ALA A 114 11.31 1.98 3.96
CA ALA A 114 11.24 3.27 4.64
C ALA A 114 10.78 4.36 3.66
N PRO A 115 10.08 5.41 4.15
CA PRO A 115 9.80 6.57 3.35
C PRO A 115 11.08 7.17 2.76
N ALA A 116 10.95 7.88 1.63
CA ALA A 116 12.07 8.61 1.06
C ALA A 116 12.61 9.64 2.07
N ALA A 117 13.94 9.75 2.15
CA ALA A 117 14.58 10.76 2.97
C ALA A 117 14.17 12.17 2.49
N PRO A 118 13.96 13.14 3.41
CA PRO A 118 13.80 14.53 3.02
C PRO A 118 14.99 15.03 2.20
N SER A 119 14.75 16.02 1.33
CA SER A 119 15.84 16.72 0.64
C SER A 119 16.75 17.42 1.64
N ALA A 120 18.05 17.51 1.30
CA ALA A 120 19.00 18.26 2.11
C ALA A 120 18.54 19.73 2.22
N PRO A 121 18.63 20.36 3.42
CA PRO A 121 18.36 21.77 3.55
C PRO A 121 19.33 22.61 2.69
N THR A 122 18.85 23.74 2.18
CA THR A 122 19.64 24.68 1.36
C THR A 122 19.57 26.07 1.97
N LEU A 123 20.58 26.91 1.71
CA LEU A 123 20.47 28.35 1.98
C LEU A 123 19.36 28.94 1.10
N SER A 124 18.62 29.90 1.64
CA SER A 124 17.78 30.77 0.81
C SER A 124 18.65 31.64 -0.09
N SER A 125 18.11 32.08 -1.23
CA SER A 125 18.86 32.91 -2.20
C SER A 125 19.48 34.16 -1.57
N ASP A 126 18.79 34.77 -0.61
CA ASP A 126 19.21 36.02 0.02
C ASP A 126 20.32 35.79 1.06
N SER A 127 20.38 34.58 1.63
CA SER A 127 21.41 34.18 2.57
C SER A 127 22.58 33.44 1.93
N ASP A 128 22.56 33.13 0.63
CA ASP A 128 23.64 32.46 -0.11
C ASP A 128 24.65 33.49 -0.66
N SER A 129 25.28 34.21 0.26
CA SER A 129 26.15 35.37 -0.02
C SER A 129 27.52 34.96 -0.55
N GLY A 130 28.18 35.83 -1.33
CA GLY A 130 29.47 35.54 -1.95
C GLY A 130 29.25 34.87 -3.30
N ALA A 131 29.53 33.56 -3.41
CA ALA A 131 29.30 32.80 -4.63
C ALA A 131 28.01 31.97 -4.51
N GLN A 132 26.94 32.40 -5.18
CA GLN A 132 25.67 31.67 -5.17
C GLN A 132 25.83 30.23 -5.66
N GLY A 133 25.18 29.31 -4.97
CA GLY A 133 25.14 27.88 -5.22
C GLY A 133 26.30 27.11 -4.59
N ASP A 134 27.22 27.76 -3.88
CA ASP A 134 28.35 27.08 -3.23
C ASP A 134 28.03 26.60 -1.80
N SER A 135 26.84 26.92 -1.28
CA SER A 135 26.37 26.56 0.05
C SER A 135 27.19 27.18 1.20
N LEU A 136 27.92 28.26 0.93
CA LEU A 136 28.64 29.06 1.91
C LEU A 136 27.94 30.40 2.12
N THR A 137 28.07 30.96 3.32
CA THR A 137 27.52 32.28 3.61
C THR A 137 28.34 33.06 4.62
N ASN A 138 28.41 34.37 4.42
CA ASN A 138 28.89 35.35 5.38
C ASN A 138 27.74 36.12 6.04
N ASP A 139 26.48 35.83 5.66
CA ASP A 139 25.29 36.32 6.34
C ASP A 139 25.35 35.86 7.81
N SER A 140 25.35 36.82 8.73
CA SER A 140 25.38 36.54 10.16
C SER A 140 24.05 35.99 10.70
N THR A 141 22.99 36.05 9.89
CA THR A 141 21.63 35.58 10.22
C THR A 141 21.06 34.75 9.06
N PRO A 142 21.71 33.63 8.68
CA PRO A 142 21.35 32.91 7.48
C PRO A 142 19.98 32.25 7.61
N THR A 143 19.18 32.36 6.57
CA THR A 143 17.92 31.62 6.41
C THR A 143 18.19 30.33 5.67
N VAL A 144 17.92 29.21 6.32
CA VAL A 144 17.99 27.86 5.76
C VAL A 144 16.57 27.38 5.45
N THR A 145 16.37 26.84 4.26
CA THR A 145 15.10 26.30 3.78
C THR A 145 15.20 24.81 3.54
N GLY A 146 14.08 24.10 3.72
CA GLY A 146 13.97 22.68 3.46
C GLY A 146 12.52 22.22 3.63
N THR A 147 12.20 21.05 3.08
CA THR A 147 10.87 20.45 3.22
C THR A 147 11.00 19.01 3.65
N ALA A 148 10.15 18.58 4.58
CA ALA A 148 10.00 17.19 4.98
C ALA A 148 8.52 16.81 4.97
N ALA A 149 8.22 15.51 4.89
CA ALA A 149 6.86 15.02 5.13
C ALA A 149 6.43 15.37 6.57
N ALA A 150 5.14 15.61 6.78
CA ALA A 150 4.60 15.92 8.10
C ALA A 150 4.95 14.80 9.11
N ASN A 151 5.38 15.19 10.31
CA ASN A 151 5.77 14.30 11.41
C ASN A 151 7.00 13.40 11.12
N ALA A 152 7.83 13.73 10.12
CA ALA A 152 9.13 13.08 9.97
C ALA A 152 10.01 13.37 11.20
N THR A 153 10.57 12.33 11.81
CA THR A 153 11.54 12.41 12.90
C THR A 153 12.94 12.07 12.39
N VAL A 154 13.95 12.74 12.95
CA VAL A 154 15.38 12.53 12.63
C VAL A 154 16.03 11.64 13.67
#